data_AF-A0A921K2F0-F1
#
_entry.id   AF-A0A921K2F0-F1
#
_cell.length_a   1.000
_cell.length_b   1.000
_cell.length_c   1.000
_cell.angle_alpha   90.00
_cell.angle_beta   90.00
_cell.angle_gamma   90.00
#
_symmetry.space_group_name_H-M   'P 1'
#
loop_
_entity.id
_entity.type
_entity.pdbx_description
1 polymer ?
#
loop_
_entity_poly.entity_id
_entity_poly.type
_entity_poly.pdbx_seq_one_letter_code
_entity_poly.pdbx_strand_id
1 'polypeptide(L)'
;MELERFKGANKTELSMIEVARAILNQKGDVMGFADLTNEIQQFLGKSDEEIRGRLPQFYTDLNIDGSFISLGDNLWGLRSWYPYESIDEALVHSEDEDEERPKRKKRKKVNAFLDDASDDDDVIDYDDDDPEDQDFDDDEDAEDDEESAELK
;
A
#
# COMPACT_ATOMS: atom_id res chain seq x y z
N MET A 1 -17.05 15.40 -11.09
CA MET A 1 -16.21 16.42 -10.41
C MET A 1 -15.34 17.13 -11.44
N GLU A 2 -15.25 18.45 -11.36
CA GLU A 2 -14.33 19.26 -12.18
C GLU A 2 -13.34 19.94 -11.24
N LEU A 3 -12.05 19.64 -11.41
CA LEU A 3 -10.96 20.24 -10.65
C LEU A 3 -10.44 21.44 -11.45
N GLU A 4 -10.70 22.66 -10.98
CA GLU A 4 -10.35 23.90 -11.70
C GLU A 4 -8.85 23.99 -12.03
N ARG A 5 -8.00 23.43 -11.15
CA ARG A 5 -6.54 23.33 -11.35
C ARG A 5 -6.15 22.53 -12.60
N PHE A 6 -7.01 21.63 -13.08
CA PHE A 6 -6.74 20.74 -14.21
C PHE A 6 -7.61 21.03 -15.44
N LYS A 7 -8.24 22.22 -15.50
CA LYS A 7 -9.07 22.62 -16.63
C LYS A 7 -8.21 22.76 -17.89
N GLY A 8 -8.20 21.72 -18.73
CA GLY A 8 -7.40 21.63 -19.96
C GLY A 8 -6.15 20.74 -19.86
N ALA A 9 -5.87 20.13 -18.71
CA ALA A 9 -4.78 19.17 -18.56
C ALA A 9 -5.22 17.77 -18.99
N ASN A 10 -4.31 17.00 -19.59
CA ASN A 10 -4.54 15.58 -19.88
C ASN A 10 -4.66 14.81 -18.57
N LYS A 11 -5.86 14.31 -18.28
CA LYS A 11 -6.14 13.48 -17.10
C LYS A 11 -5.25 12.24 -17.01
N THR A 12 -4.76 11.75 -18.15
CA THR A 12 -3.87 10.59 -18.26
C THR A 12 -2.45 10.86 -17.78
N GLU A 13 -1.98 12.11 -17.84
CA GLU A 13 -0.63 12.54 -17.45
C GLU A 13 -0.56 13.02 -15.99
N LEU A 14 -1.71 13.15 -15.32
CA LEU A 14 -1.76 13.58 -13.93
C LEU A 14 -1.35 12.47 -12.98
N SER A 15 -0.49 12.82 -12.03
CA SER A 15 -0.11 11.92 -10.95
C SER A 15 -1.27 11.77 -9.96
N MET A 16 -1.47 10.56 -9.42
CA MET A 16 -2.56 10.34 -8.44
C MET A 16 -2.43 11.24 -7.22
N ILE A 17 -1.19 11.57 -6.82
CA ILE A 17 -0.90 12.50 -5.73
C ILE A 17 -1.34 13.93 -6.02
N GLU A 18 -1.17 14.40 -7.26
CA GLU A 18 -1.60 15.74 -7.66
C GLU A 18 -3.12 15.84 -7.69
N VAL A 19 -3.77 14.78 -8.16
CA VAL A 19 -5.23 14.63 -8.14
C VAL A 19 -5.73 14.61 -6.69
N ALA A 20 -5.11 13.79 -5.82
CA ALA A 20 -5.44 13.72 -4.39
C ALA A 20 -5.39 15.10 -3.73
N ARG A 21 -4.32 15.86 -3.96
CA ARG A 21 -4.15 17.22 -3.43
C ARG A 21 -5.26 18.15 -3.91
N ALA A 22 -5.61 18.06 -5.18
CA ALA A 22 -6.64 18.91 -5.75
C ALA A 22 -8.04 18.56 -5.21
N ILE A 23 -8.35 17.27 -5.01
CA ILE A 23 -9.62 16.82 -4.41
C ILE A 23 -9.73 17.31 -2.97
N LEU A 24 -8.69 17.10 -2.15
CA LEU A 24 -8.69 17.60 -0.77
C LEU A 24 -8.85 19.12 -0.73
N ASN A 25 -8.15 19.86 -1.61
CA ASN A 25 -8.26 21.32 -1.66
C ASN A 25 -9.66 21.80 -2.10
N GLN A 26 -10.31 21.08 -3.02
CA GLN A 26 -11.68 21.39 -3.44
C GLN A 26 -12.71 21.09 -2.35
N LYS A 27 -12.53 19.98 -1.62
CA LYS A 27 -13.46 19.54 -0.58
C LYS A 27 -13.29 20.32 0.72
N GLY A 28 -12.05 20.70 1.05
CA GLY A 28 -11.71 21.45 2.25
C GLY A 28 -11.81 20.64 3.55
N ASP A 29 -11.93 19.31 3.46
CA ASP A 29 -12.10 18.42 4.60
C ASP A 29 -11.25 17.15 4.45
N VAL A 30 -11.05 16.44 5.56
CA VAL A 30 -10.21 15.25 5.64
C VAL A 30 -10.96 14.06 5.06
N MET A 31 -10.24 13.12 4.46
CA MET A 31 -10.86 11.94 3.87
C MET A 31 -10.09 10.68 4.20
N GLY A 32 -10.82 9.57 4.34
CA GLY A 32 -10.22 8.26 4.41
C GLY A 32 -9.45 7.94 3.13
N PHE A 33 -8.35 7.21 3.24
CA PHE A 33 -7.57 6.78 2.07
C PHE A 33 -8.42 6.05 1.01
N ALA A 34 -9.38 5.24 1.44
CA ALA A 34 -10.30 4.53 0.55
C ALA A 34 -11.19 5.50 -0.24
N ASP A 35 -11.81 6.48 0.43
CA ASP A 35 -12.63 7.50 -0.21
C ASP A 35 -11.80 8.38 -1.15
N LEU A 36 -10.59 8.76 -0.72
CA LEU A 36 -9.65 9.53 -1.54
C LEU A 36 -9.29 8.77 -2.82
N THR A 37 -8.97 7.48 -2.71
CA THR A 37 -8.67 6.61 -3.85
C THR A 37 -9.87 6.49 -4.79
N ASN A 38 -11.08 6.32 -4.26
CA ASN A 38 -12.30 6.25 -5.05
C ASN A 38 -12.57 7.55 -5.82
N GLU A 39 -12.35 8.72 -5.20
CA GLU A 39 -12.49 10.02 -5.87
C GLU A 39 -11.44 10.19 -6.98
N ILE A 40 -10.19 9.75 -6.73
CA ILE A 40 -9.11 9.75 -7.73
C ILE A 40 -9.46 8.85 -8.91
N GLN A 41 -9.94 7.63 -8.65
CA GLN A 41 -10.39 6.70 -9.67
C GLN A 41 -11.50 7.31 -10.54
N GLN A 42 -12.53 7.87 -9.91
CA GLN A 42 -13.63 8.52 -10.62
C GLN A 42 -13.16 9.71 -11.47
N PHE A 43 -12.16 10.47 -10.98
CA PHE A 43 -11.62 11.60 -11.72
C PHE A 43 -10.79 11.19 -12.94
N LEU A 44 -9.92 10.18 -12.76
CA LEU A 44 -9.05 9.64 -13.80
C LEU A 44 -9.82 8.77 -14.82
N GLY A 45 -10.97 8.20 -14.43
CA GLY A 45 -11.77 7.31 -15.27
C GLY A 45 -11.06 5.99 -15.59
N LYS A 46 -10.14 5.56 -14.72
CA LYS A 46 -9.36 4.32 -14.88
C LYS A 46 -10.10 3.13 -14.27
N SER A 47 -9.81 1.94 -14.80
CA SER A 47 -10.29 0.67 -14.25
C SER A 47 -9.77 0.46 -12.83
N ASP A 48 -10.54 -0.27 -12.03
CA ASP A 48 -10.17 -0.62 -10.66
C ASP A 48 -8.84 -1.41 -10.59
N GLU A 49 -8.61 -2.33 -11.54
CA GLU A 49 -7.34 -3.07 -11.66
C GLU A 49 -6.13 -2.15 -11.86
N GLU A 50 -6.25 -1.13 -12.72
CA GLU A 50 -5.18 -0.17 -12.96
C GLU A 50 -4.89 0.71 -11.74
N ILE A 51 -5.93 1.10 -11.00
CA ILE A 51 -5.76 1.87 -9.76
C ILE A 51 -5.12 0.99 -8.69
N ARG A 52 -5.57 -0.26 -8.53
CA ARG A 52 -4.99 -1.22 -7.60
C ARG A 52 -3.52 -1.49 -7.86
N GLY A 53 -3.12 -1.64 -9.12
CA GLY A 53 -1.71 -1.81 -9.49
C GLY A 53 -0.83 -0.61 -9.10
N ARG A 54 -1.42 0.58 -8.99
CA ARG A 54 -0.69 1.81 -8.62
C ARG A 54 -0.88 2.22 -7.15
N LEU A 55 -1.77 1.58 -6.40
CA LEU A 55 -2.03 1.85 -4.98
C LEU A 55 -0.76 1.80 -4.11
N PRO A 56 0.15 0.81 -4.26
CA PRO A 56 1.37 0.77 -3.47
C PRO A 56 2.25 2.00 -3.70
N GLN A 57 2.43 2.39 -4.96
CA GLN A 57 3.18 3.59 -5.33
C GLN A 57 2.50 4.84 -4.78
N PHE A 58 1.18 4.93 -4.90
CA PHE A 58 0.42 6.06 -4.36
C PHE A 58 0.61 6.20 -2.85
N TYR A 59 0.58 5.10 -2.10
CA TYR A 59 0.82 5.13 -0.66
C TYR A 59 2.24 5.59 -0.34
N THR A 60 3.25 5.12 -1.08
CA THR A 60 4.63 5.60 -0.96
C THR A 60 4.72 7.10 -1.20
N ASP A 61 4.17 7.59 -2.31
CA ASP A 61 4.17 9.00 -2.67
C ASP A 61 3.41 9.85 -1.62
N LEU A 62 2.30 9.34 -1.09
CA LEU A 62 1.49 10.00 -0.07
C LEU A 62 2.26 10.22 1.24
N ASN A 63 3.11 9.25 1.62
CA ASN A 63 3.95 9.34 2.81
C ASN A 63 5.23 10.16 2.59
N ILE A 64 5.74 10.24 1.35
CA ILE A 64 6.99 10.97 1.02
C ILE A 64 6.74 12.43 0.65
N ASP A 65 5.63 12.78 -0.01
CA ASP A 65 5.36 14.11 -0.57
C ASP A 65 5.36 15.24 0.48
N GLY A 66 5.01 14.92 1.73
CA GLY A 66 5.06 15.87 2.85
C GLY A 66 3.97 16.95 2.84
N SER A 67 3.25 17.15 1.73
CA SER A 67 2.08 18.06 1.67
C SER A 67 0.85 17.48 2.36
N PHE A 68 0.85 16.17 2.64
CA PHE A 68 -0.24 15.46 3.29
C PHE A 68 0.11 15.19 4.75
N ILE A 69 -0.93 15.09 5.58
CA ILE A 69 -0.81 14.70 6.98
C ILE A 69 -1.89 13.66 7.28
N SER A 70 -1.49 12.58 7.96
CA SER A 70 -2.44 11.62 8.53
C SER A 70 -2.88 12.13 9.91
N LEU A 71 -4.19 12.17 10.14
CA LEU A 71 -4.78 12.71 11.39
C LEU A 71 -5.25 11.59 12.33
N GLY A 72 -4.89 10.34 12.03
CA GLY A 72 -5.39 9.13 12.70
C GLY A 72 -6.50 8.42 11.90
N ASP A 73 -6.75 7.14 12.23
CA ASP A 73 -7.80 6.31 11.61
C ASP A 73 -7.75 6.28 10.06
N ASN A 74 -6.55 6.37 9.47
CA ASN A 74 -6.34 6.43 8.02
C ASN A 74 -7.05 7.60 7.32
N LEU A 75 -7.30 8.69 8.06
CA LEU A 75 -7.78 9.97 7.54
C LEU A 75 -6.60 10.83 7.10
N TRP A 76 -6.72 11.39 5.90
CA TRP A 76 -5.71 12.20 5.25
C TRP A 76 -6.23 13.60 4.99
N GLY A 77 -5.41 14.59 5.28
CA GLY A 77 -5.67 16.01 5.02
C GLY A 77 -4.44 16.72 4.45
N LEU A 78 -4.61 17.99 4.09
CA LEU A 78 -3.49 18.82 3.66
C LEU A 78 -2.76 19.41 4.87
N ARG A 79 -1.44 19.28 4.88
CA ARG A 79 -0.57 19.91 5.89
C ARG A 79 -0.78 21.43 5.94
N SER A 80 -1.06 22.07 4.81
CA SER A 80 -1.30 23.51 4.71
C SER A 80 -2.51 24.02 5.50
N TRP A 81 -3.43 23.15 5.94
CA TRP A 81 -4.56 23.55 6.78
C TRP A 81 -4.18 23.74 8.25
N TYR A 82 -3.04 23.20 8.66
CA TYR A 82 -2.59 23.22 10.04
C TYR A 82 -1.37 24.14 10.18
N PRO A 83 -1.30 24.94 11.26
CA PRO A 83 -0.16 25.80 11.51
C PRO A 83 1.09 24.96 11.76
N TYR A 84 2.24 25.42 11.27
CA TYR A 84 3.52 24.71 11.35
C TYR A 84 3.89 24.33 12.79
N GLU A 85 3.57 25.20 13.75
CA GLU A 85 3.80 25.00 15.19
C GLU A 85 3.00 23.82 15.78
N SER A 86 1.86 23.44 15.18
CA SER A 86 1.07 22.28 15.60
C SER A 86 1.51 20.97 14.95
N ILE A 87 2.50 21.02 14.05
CA ILE A 87 2.96 19.86 13.28
C ILE A 87 4.41 19.48 13.62
N ASP A 88 5.11 20.27 14.44
CA ASP A 88 6.54 20.12 14.73
C ASP A 88 6.89 18.90 15.62
N GLU A 89 5.91 18.23 16.24
CA GLU A 89 6.19 17.15 17.19
C GLU A 89 6.18 15.73 16.57
N ALA A 90 5.63 15.54 15.36
CA ALA A 90 5.37 14.21 14.80
C ALA A 90 6.47 13.65 13.85
N LEU A 91 7.68 14.21 13.86
CA LEU A 91 8.86 13.53 13.29
C LEU A 91 9.50 12.55 14.30
N VAL A 92 8.93 12.41 15.50
CA VAL A 92 9.33 11.47 16.55
C VAL A 92 8.20 10.46 16.81
N HIS A 93 7.62 9.83 15.79
CA HIS A 93 6.71 8.71 16.04
C HIS A 93 6.96 7.58 15.05
N SER A 94 8.02 6.82 15.32
CA SER A 94 8.11 5.45 14.83
C SER A 94 8.58 4.41 15.87
N GLU A 95 8.90 4.76 17.13
CA GLU A 95 9.35 3.73 18.11
C GLU A 95 8.78 3.79 19.55
N ASP A 96 8.13 4.86 20.03
CA ASP A 96 7.86 5.01 21.49
C ASP A 96 6.39 5.21 21.95
N GLU A 97 5.37 4.80 21.19
CA GLU A 97 3.95 4.97 21.60
C GLU A 97 3.11 3.67 21.68
N ASP A 98 3.72 2.51 21.88
CA ASP A 98 2.99 1.23 21.99
C ASP A 98 2.39 0.93 23.39
N GLU A 99 2.52 1.81 24.40
CA GLU A 99 2.19 1.40 25.79
C GLU A 99 0.91 1.97 26.44
N GLU A 100 0.13 2.88 25.84
CA GLU A 100 -1.01 3.42 26.62
C GLU A 100 -2.27 3.79 25.85
N ARG A 101 -3.00 2.79 25.29
CA ARG A 101 -4.44 2.97 24.98
C ARG A 101 -5.29 1.75 25.40
N PRO A 102 -6.35 1.92 26.21
CA PRO A 102 -7.15 0.81 26.73
C PRO A 102 -7.97 0.11 25.64
N LYS A 103 -7.82 -1.23 25.56
CA LYS A 103 -8.53 -2.13 24.63
C LYS A 103 -10.06 -1.93 24.69
N ARG A 104 -10.65 -1.31 23.66
CA ARG A 104 -12.11 -1.23 23.49
C ARG A 104 -12.64 -2.57 22.99
N LYS A 105 -13.60 -3.13 23.73
CA LYS A 105 -14.18 -4.47 23.55
C LYS A 105 -14.83 -4.65 22.17
N LYS A 106 -14.51 -5.77 21.52
CA LYS A 106 -15.07 -6.27 20.25
C LYS A 106 -16.60 -6.32 20.31
N ARG A 107 -17.29 -5.70 19.34
CA ARG A 107 -18.69 -6.02 19.01
C ARG A 107 -18.68 -6.89 17.75
N LYS A 108 -19.09 -8.14 17.91
CA LYS A 108 -19.22 -9.17 16.88
C LYS A 108 -20.37 -8.75 15.93
N LYS A 109 -20.02 -8.19 14.76
CA LYS A 109 -20.95 -8.05 13.63
C LYS A 109 -20.84 -9.34 12.83
N VAL A 110 -21.91 -10.12 12.86
CA VAL A 110 -22.08 -11.32 12.03
C VAL A 110 -22.52 -10.82 10.65
N ASN A 111 -21.68 -11.00 9.64
CA ASN A 111 -22.10 -10.81 8.24
C ASN A 111 -22.81 -12.10 7.81
N ALA A 112 -24.13 -12.04 7.67
CA ALA A 112 -24.99 -13.13 7.21
C ALA A 112 -24.97 -13.30 5.68
N PHE A 113 -23.78 -13.24 5.06
CA PHE A 113 -23.60 -13.33 3.61
C PHE A 113 -22.58 -14.39 3.18
N LEU A 114 -22.24 -15.33 4.06
CA LEU A 114 -21.32 -16.43 3.78
C LEU A 114 -21.93 -17.76 4.23
N ASP A 115 -23.04 -18.14 3.59
CA ASP A 115 -23.72 -19.42 3.78
C ASP A 115 -24.08 -20.00 2.39
N ASP A 116 -23.12 -20.05 1.48
CA ASP A 116 -23.27 -20.78 0.19
C ASP A 116 -21.91 -21.20 -0.44
N ALA A 117 -20.93 -21.59 0.38
CA ALA A 117 -19.73 -22.26 -0.12
C ALA A 117 -19.48 -23.51 0.74
N SER A 118 -20.46 -24.42 0.69
CA SER A 118 -20.28 -25.82 1.07
C SER A 118 -19.95 -26.61 -0.20
N ASP A 119 -18.66 -26.69 -0.52
CA ASP A 119 -17.98 -27.65 -1.42
C ASP A 119 -16.47 -27.34 -1.26
N ASP A 120 -15.76 -27.95 -0.32
CA ASP A 120 -14.95 -29.17 -0.52
C ASP A 120 -13.92 -29.03 -1.66
N ASP A 121 -12.64 -29.27 -1.32
CA ASP A 121 -11.52 -29.55 -2.25
C ASP A 121 -10.59 -28.41 -2.77
N ASP A 122 -10.33 -27.32 -2.03
CA ASP A 122 -9.25 -26.37 -2.39
C ASP A 122 -8.52 -25.78 -1.16
N VAL A 123 -8.17 -26.65 -0.21
CA VAL A 123 -7.13 -26.32 0.78
C VAL A 123 -5.80 -26.66 0.14
N ILE A 124 -5.09 -25.63 -0.32
CA ILE A 124 -3.71 -25.75 -0.79
C ILE A 124 -2.87 -26.20 0.40
N ASP A 125 -2.44 -27.47 0.38
CA ASP A 125 -1.51 -28.03 1.36
C ASP A 125 -0.12 -27.43 1.10
N TYR A 126 0.27 -26.49 1.94
CA TYR A 126 1.52 -25.75 1.82
C TYR A 126 2.74 -26.56 2.29
N ASP A 127 2.53 -27.79 2.77
CA ASP A 127 3.56 -28.68 3.31
C ASP A 127 4.37 -29.40 2.20
N ASP A 128 3.86 -29.46 0.96
CA ASP A 128 4.50 -30.20 -0.17
C ASP A 128 5.39 -29.33 -1.08
N ASP A 129 5.35 -27.99 -0.95
CA ASP A 129 6.12 -27.05 -1.79
C ASP A 129 7.24 -26.36 -0.99
N ASP A 130 7.75 -27.00 0.07
CA ASP A 130 8.94 -26.54 0.77
C ASP A 130 10.20 -27.08 0.07
N PRO A 131 11.04 -26.22 -0.55
CA PRO A 131 12.21 -26.65 -1.29
C PRO A 131 13.38 -27.12 -0.40
N GLU A 132 13.25 -27.10 0.93
CA GLU A 132 14.32 -27.55 1.85
C GLU A 132 14.32 -29.06 2.13
N ASP A 133 13.29 -29.82 1.71
CA ASP A 133 13.21 -31.29 1.87
C ASP A 133 13.81 -32.09 0.67
N GLN A 134 14.59 -31.43 -0.19
CA GLN A 134 15.45 -32.12 -1.14
C GLN A 134 16.76 -32.53 -0.44
N ASP A 135 16.74 -33.70 0.21
CA ASP A 135 17.95 -34.43 0.59
C ASP A 135 18.89 -34.50 -0.63
N PHE A 136 19.92 -33.68 -0.62
CA PHE A 136 21.05 -33.76 -1.55
C PHE A 136 21.79 -35.06 -1.22
N ASP A 137 21.46 -36.13 -1.93
CA ASP A 137 22.33 -37.31 -2.04
C ASP A 137 23.63 -36.85 -2.74
N ASP A 138 24.63 -36.55 -1.90
CA ASP A 138 26.02 -36.32 -2.28
C ASP A 138 26.65 -37.65 -2.64
N ASP A 139 26.50 -38.08 -3.89
CA ASP A 139 27.33 -39.13 -4.48
C ASP A 139 27.34 -38.93 -6.01
N GLU A 140 28.48 -38.45 -6.53
CA GLU A 140 29.21 -39.10 -7.64
C GLU A 140 30.30 -38.15 -8.18
N ASP A 141 31.52 -38.39 -7.70
CA ASP A 141 32.68 -38.66 -8.55
C ASP A 141 33.07 -37.60 -9.60
N ALA A 142 33.83 -36.59 -9.17
CA ALA A 142 34.68 -35.82 -10.08
C ALA A 142 36.09 -36.40 -10.06
N GLU A 143 36.32 -37.40 -10.93
CA GLU A 143 37.66 -37.86 -11.28
C GLU A 143 38.52 -36.67 -11.77
N ASP A 144 39.70 -36.60 -11.17
CA ASP A 144 40.85 -35.79 -11.51
C ASP A 144 41.36 -36.15 -12.92
N ASP A 145 41.30 -35.22 -13.88
CA ASP A 145 42.18 -35.26 -15.06
C ASP A 145 42.48 -33.84 -15.57
N GLU A 146 43.64 -33.38 -15.12
CA GLU A 146 44.74 -32.73 -15.85
C GLU A 146 44.52 -31.59 -16.87
N GLU A 147 45.42 -30.61 -16.66
CA GLU A 147 46.11 -29.78 -17.65
C GLU A 147 45.36 -28.60 -18.28
N SER A 148 45.60 -27.41 -17.70
CA SER A 148 45.63 -26.17 -18.45
C SER A 148 46.82 -25.35 -18.00
N ALA A 149 47.92 -25.52 -18.72
CA ALA A 149 49.07 -24.66 -18.67
C ALA A 149 48.68 -23.23 -19.11
N GLU A 150 48.94 -22.24 -18.27
CA GLU A 150 49.26 -20.90 -18.78
C GLU A 150 50.18 -20.14 -17.81
N LEU A 151 50.97 -19.25 -18.42
CA LEU A 151 51.73 -18.12 -17.83
C LEU A 151 53.25 -18.31 -17.67
N LYS A 152 53.97 -18.32 -18.80
CA LYS A 152 54.93 -17.23 -19.09
C LYS A 152 55.37 -17.13 -20.55
#